data_AF-A0A8J7X9C9-F1
#
_entry.id   AF-A0A8J7X9C9-F1
#
_cell.length_a   1.000
_cell.length_b   1.000
_cell.length_c   1.000
_cell.angle_alpha   90.00
_cell.angle_beta   90.00
_cell.angle_gamma   90.00
#
_symmetry.space_group_name_H-M   'P 1'
#
loop_
_entity.id
_entity.type
_entity.pdbx_description
1 polymer ?
#
loop_
_entity_poly.entity_id
_entity_poly.type
_entity_poly.pdbx_seq_one_letter_code
_entity_poly.pdbx_strand_id
1 'polypeptide(L)'
;MADDKQKPLTIIALILVLGIGAILLMNLGKECPDVDCPDCEKRVCPSDKGKIDFLYLYPPGCEGCDVSAVADMFGDLNLEVGIYQNDGVPFPHLVVMKEDGDRGNISTMVSALNRYNVLQFLCLTKHESACYLSDGYLNQMQSCLADINISMDTVAFHYSESCKSCNKSYWMVDEIEDEGHNFLWLKEDSTNWDVKDQMQCMDGLLNIPEGVPQYICVSTGEIYTDTSKESYKAGDIRSFVRRCEDGAGD
;
A
#
# COMPACT_ATOMS: atom_id res chain seq x y z
N MET A 1 -29.09 20.24 -29.97
CA MET A 1 -27.65 20.48 -30.17
C MET A 1 -26.97 20.06 -28.88
N ALA A 2 -26.53 18.80 -28.81
CA ALA A 2 -25.86 18.24 -27.64
C ALA A 2 -24.36 18.39 -27.86
N ASP A 3 -23.70 19.07 -26.91
CA ASP A 3 -22.28 19.43 -26.97
C ASP A 3 -21.43 18.24 -26.49
N ASP A 4 -20.58 17.78 -27.39
CA ASP A 4 -19.69 16.63 -27.32
C ASP A 4 -18.37 17.08 -26.66
N LYS A 5 -18.28 17.04 -25.33
CA LYS A 5 -17.07 17.47 -24.59
C LYS A 5 -16.68 16.55 -23.44
N GLN A 6 -16.89 15.25 -23.58
CA GLN A 6 -16.51 14.27 -22.57
C GLN A 6 -15.69 13.12 -23.16
N LYS A 7 -14.57 13.45 -23.81
CA LYS A 7 -13.64 12.45 -24.36
C LYS A 7 -12.11 12.68 -24.20
N PRO A 8 -11.57 13.80 -23.67
CA PRO A 8 -10.11 13.92 -23.62
C PRO A 8 -9.45 13.31 -22.37
N LEU A 9 -10.11 13.20 -21.21
CA LEU A 9 -9.42 12.78 -19.97
C LEU A 9 -9.16 11.27 -19.86
N THR A 10 -10.09 10.42 -20.31
CA THR A 10 -9.91 8.96 -20.26
C THR A 10 -8.80 8.48 -21.21
N ILE A 11 -8.55 9.24 -22.28
CA ILE A 11 -7.46 8.95 -23.23
C ILE A 11 -6.10 9.32 -22.61
N ILE A 12 -6.02 10.37 -21.79
CA ILE A 12 -4.76 10.82 -21.18
C ILE A 12 -4.27 9.86 -20.08
N ALA A 13 -5.19 9.31 -19.26
CA ALA A 13 -4.82 8.33 -18.22
C ALA A 13 -4.34 6.99 -18.84
N LEU A 14 -4.97 6.53 -19.92
CA LEU A 14 -4.53 5.34 -20.65
C LEU A 14 -3.17 5.55 -21.32
N ILE A 15 -2.89 6.76 -21.84
CA ILE A 15 -1.60 7.12 -22.45
C ILE A 15 -0.48 7.20 -21.40
N LEU A 16 -0.76 7.55 -20.14
CA LEU A 16 0.25 7.54 -19.08
C LEU A 16 0.60 6.12 -18.61
N VAL A 17 -0.39 5.23 -18.45
CA VAL A 17 -0.13 3.82 -18.10
C VAL A 17 0.57 3.08 -19.25
N LEU A 18 0.14 3.31 -20.49
CA LEU A 18 0.80 2.76 -21.68
C LEU A 18 2.14 3.44 -21.98
N GLY A 19 2.28 4.72 -21.65
CA GLY A 19 3.48 5.51 -21.89
C GLY A 19 4.60 5.18 -20.91
N ILE A 20 4.28 4.99 -19.62
CA ILE A 20 5.23 4.50 -18.62
C ILE A 20 5.60 3.04 -18.93
N GLY A 21 4.62 2.20 -19.30
CA GLY A 21 4.87 0.84 -19.76
C GLY A 21 5.76 0.78 -21.02
N ALA A 22 5.52 1.66 -22.00
CA ALA A 22 6.30 1.72 -23.24
C ALA A 22 7.68 2.35 -23.05
N ILE A 23 7.85 3.34 -22.17
CA ILE A 23 9.16 3.93 -21.85
C ILE A 23 10.03 2.93 -21.07
N LEU A 24 9.43 2.14 -20.16
CA LEU A 24 10.10 1.00 -19.54
C LEU A 24 10.46 -0.08 -20.57
N LEU A 25 9.54 -0.43 -21.48
CA LEU A 25 9.77 -1.43 -22.54
C LEU A 25 10.79 -0.99 -23.61
N MET A 26 10.91 0.30 -23.92
CA MET A 26 11.86 0.83 -24.91
C MET A 26 13.28 1.03 -24.35
N ASN A 27 13.43 1.12 -23.02
CA ASN A 27 14.74 1.19 -22.36
C ASN A 27 15.24 -0.17 -21.85
N LEU A 28 14.43 -1.22 -21.88
CA LEU A 28 14.85 -2.60 -21.56
C LEU A 28 15.79 -3.23 -22.61
N GLY A 29 16.05 -2.54 -23.73
CA GLY A 29 16.91 -3.02 -24.82
C GLY A 29 18.16 -2.18 -25.11
N LYS A 30 18.39 -1.07 -24.41
CA LYS A 30 19.58 -0.23 -24.62
C LYS A 30 20.04 0.34 -23.30
N GLU A 31 21.27 -0.03 -22.94
CA GLU A 31 22.17 0.54 -21.93
C GLU A 31 21.49 1.29 -20.77
N CYS A 32 21.61 0.71 -19.57
CA CYS A 32 21.21 1.31 -18.29
C CYS A 32 21.63 2.80 -18.27
N PRO A 33 20.73 3.75 -17.90
CA PRO A 33 21.12 5.15 -17.81
C PRO A 33 22.28 5.27 -16.80
N ASP A 34 23.38 5.89 -17.23
CA ASP A 34 24.52 6.20 -16.37
C ASP A 34 24.04 7.15 -15.28
N VAL A 35 23.72 6.60 -14.12
CA VAL A 35 23.47 7.36 -12.89
C VAL A 35 24.80 7.42 -12.16
N ASP A 36 25.40 8.60 -12.17
CA ASP A 36 26.66 8.91 -11.49
C ASP A 36 26.45 8.78 -9.97
N CYS A 37 26.76 7.60 -9.41
CA CYS A 37 26.76 7.33 -7.97
C CYS A 37 28.21 7.13 -7.50
N PRO A 38 28.83 8.14 -6.84
CA PRO A 38 30.26 8.11 -6.53
C PRO A 38 30.73 7.01 -5.58
N ASP A 39 29.83 6.44 -4.78
CA ASP A 39 30.17 5.47 -3.71
C ASP A 39 29.37 4.14 -3.77
N CYS A 40 28.68 3.88 -4.87
CA CYS A 40 28.00 2.59 -5.06
C CYS A 40 29.04 1.53 -5.54
N GLU A 41 29.30 0.48 -4.75
CA GLU A 41 29.94 -0.73 -5.27
C GLU A 41 29.21 -1.18 -6.55
N LYS A 42 29.98 -1.48 -7.61
CA LYS A 42 29.50 -1.73 -8.98
C LYS A 42 28.23 -2.59 -9.00
N ARG A 43 27.09 -1.97 -9.33
CA ARG A 43 25.82 -2.67 -9.52
C ARG A 43 25.85 -3.48 -10.82
N VAL A 44 25.53 -4.77 -10.70
CA VAL A 44 25.27 -5.67 -11.81
C VAL A 44 23.87 -5.33 -12.35
N CYS A 45 23.75 -4.81 -13.58
CA CYS A 45 22.48 -4.87 -14.32
C CYS A 45 22.16 -6.36 -14.56
N PRO A 46 20.89 -6.81 -14.50
CA PRO A 46 20.56 -8.23 -14.67
C PRO A 46 20.85 -8.65 -16.11
N SER A 47 22.06 -9.16 -16.33
CA SER A 47 22.37 -10.04 -17.44
C SER A 47 22.81 -11.39 -16.89
N ASP A 48 22.06 -12.41 -17.31
CA ASP A 48 22.41 -13.83 -17.37
C ASP A 48 22.51 -14.69 -16.09
N LYS A 49 22.11 -14.22 -14.89
CA LYS A 49 21.92 -15.13 -13.73
C LYS A 49 20.80 -14.69 -12.80
N GLY A 50 19.75 -15.50 -12.72
CA GLY A 50 18.62 -15.34 -11.79
C GLY A 50 17.45 -14.60 -12.40
N LYS A 51 16.31 -15.28 -12.54
CA LYS A 51 15.06 -14.69 -13.02
C LYS A 51 14.45 -13.93 -11.83
N ILE A 52 14.73 -12.63 -11.74
CA ILE A 52 14.15 -11.77 -10.71
C ILE A 52 12.68 -11.56 -11.06
N ASP A 53 11.76 -12.15 -10.29
CA ASP A 53 10.31 -12.03 -10.52
C ASP A 53 9.72 -10.74 -9.88
N PHE A 54 10.47 -10.09 -8.99
CA PHE A 54 10.00 -8.99 -8.16
C PHE A 54 10.94 -7.78 -8.20
N LEU A 55 10.39 -6.57 -8.40
CA LEU A 55 11.14 -5.32 -8.29
C LEU A 55 10.48 -4.41 -7.26
N TYR A 56 11.21 -4.01 -6.24
CA TYR A 56 10.81 -2.95 -5.31
C TYR A 56 11.30 -1.59 -5.83
N LEU A 57 10.37 -0.72 -6.20
CA LEU A 57 10.61 0.63 -6.68
C LEU A 57 10.28 1.64 -5.58
N TYR A 58 11.15 2.63 -5.35
CA TYR A 58 10.91 3.67 -4.35
C TYR A 58 11.41 5.05 -4.78
N PRO A 59 10.74 6.16 -4.38
CA PRO A 59 11.17 7.50 -4.76
C PRO A 59 12.45 7.96 -4.04
N PRO A 60 13.21 8.91 -4.64
CA PRO A 60 14.25 9.65 -3.94
C PRO A 60 13.72 10.37 -2.69
N GLY A 61 14.47 10.30 -1.59
CA GLY A 61 14.11 10.99 -0.35
C GLY A 61 12.86 10.44 0.35
N CYS A 62 12.48 9.19 0.07
CA CYS A 62 11.31 8.56 0.67
C CYS A 62 11.45 8.38 2.19
N GLU A 63 10.79 9.27 2.94
CA GLU A 63 10.57 9.15 4.39
C GLU A 63 9.51 8.07 4.63
N GLY A 64 9.92 6.86 5.04
CA GLY A 64 9.04 5.70 5.25
C GLY A 64 9.38 4.48 4.38
N CYS A 65 10.32 4.61 3.45
CA CYS A 65 10.85 3.47 2.72
C CYS A 65 11.82 2.67 3.58
N ASP A 66 11.39 1.52 4.10
CA ASP A 66 12.30 0.59 4.76
C ASP A 66 12.81 -0.48 3.77
N VAL A 67 13.81 -0.08 2.97
CA VAL A 67 14.48 -0.96 2.01
C VAL A 67 15.08 -2.19 2.68
N SER A 68 15.55 -2.08 3.93
CA SER A 68 16.14 -3.20 4.67
C SER A 68 15.06 -4.19 5.06
N ALA A 69 13.94 -3.73 5.63
CA ALA A 69 12.83 -4.60 6.01
C ALA A 69 12.23 -5.33 4.80
N VAL A 70 12.18 -4.68 3.63
CA VAL A 70 11.77 -5.35 2.38
C VAL A 70 12.78 -6.42 1.99
N ALA A 71 14.07 -6.13 1.99
CA ALA A 71 15.10 -7.12 1.67
C ALA A 71 15.06 -8.32 2.63
N ASP A 72 14.94 -8.07 3.94
CA ASP A 72 14.86 -9.09 4.98
C ASP A 72 13.60 -9.96 4.81
N MET A 73 12.45 -9.35 4.54
CA MET A 73 11.21 -10.07 4.26
C MET A 73 11.33 -10.98 3.04
N PHE A 74 11.91 -10.49 1.93
CA PHE A 74 12.12 -11.34 0.75
C PHE A 74 13.14 -12.47 1.04
N GLY A 75 14.14 -12.19 1.89
CA GLY A 75 15.06 -13.20 2.43
C GLY A 75 14.33 -14.28 3.25
N ASP A 76 13.45 -13.89 4.18
CA ASP A 76 12.62 -14.80 4.98
C ASP A 76 11.75 -15.71 4.10
N LEU A 77 11.29 -15.17 2.96
CA LEU A 77 10.48 -15.88 1.96
C LEU A 77 11.31 -16.72 0.99
N ASN A 78 12.64 -16.64 1.05
CA ASN A 78 13.57 -17.23 0.08
C ASN A 78 13.22 -16.83 -1.37
N LEU A 79 12.91 -15.55 -1.57
CA LEU A 79 12.62 -14.91 -2.85
C LEU A 79 13.68 -13.86 -3.17
N GLU A 80 13.95 -13.66 -4.46
CA GLU A 80 14.81 -12.57 -4.92
C GLU A 80 13.96 -11.33 -5.25
N VAL A 81 14.43 -10.16 -4.81
CA VAL A 81 13.84 -8.86 -5.17
C VAL A 81 14.93 -7.91 -5.65
N GLY A 82 14.70 -7.30 -6.80
CA GLY A 82 15.52 -6.19 -7.27
C GLY A 82 15.06 -4.89 -6.63
N ILE A 83 15.96 -4.11 -6.04
CA ILE A 83 15.61 -2.87 -5.32
C ILE A 83 16.14 -1.66 -6.10
N TYR A 84 15.23 -0.77 -6.51
CA TYR A 84 15.56 0.36 -7.37
C TYR A 84 14.93 1.66 -6.89
N GLN A 85 15.76 2.70 -6.77
CA GLN A 85 15.27 4.06 -6.61
C GLN A 85 14.81 4.59 -7.95
N ASN A 86 13.60 5.16 -8.02
CA ASN A 86 12.99 5.66 -9.24
C ASN A 86 12.14 6.89 -8.93
N ASP A 87 12.43 8.02 -9.56
CA ASP A 87 11.71 9.29 -9.38
C ASP A 87 10.34 9.33 -10.07
N GLY A 88 10.04 8.34 -10.92
CA GLY A 88 8.76 8.16 -11.58
C GLY A 88 7.70 7.43 -10.74
N VAL A 89 8.06 6.85 -9.59
CA VAL A 89 7.07 6.30 -8.64
C VAL A 89 6.82 7.29 -7.51
N PRO A 90 5.56 7.67 -7.23
CA PRO A 90 5.27 8.66 -6.18
C PRO A 90 5.44 8.11 -4.76
N PHE A 91 5.51 6.78 -4.61
CA PHE A 91 5.67 6.06 -3.36
C PHE A 91 6.18 4.63 -3.62
N PRO A 92 6.61 3.87 -2.60
CA PRO A 92 6.97 2.45 -2.71
C PRO A 92 5.99 1.57 -3.48
N HIS A 93 6.50 0.85 -4.48
CA HIS A 93 5.74 -0.15 -5.21
C HIS A 93 6.52 -1.45 -5.36
N LEU A 94 5.82 -2.57 -5.29
CA LEU A 94 6.30 -3.86 -5.75
C LEU A 94 5.78 -4.11 -7.17
N VAL A 95 6.68 -4.30 -8.10
CA VAL A 95 6.38 -4.71 -9.48
C VAL A 95 6.61 -6.20 -9.58
N VAL A 96 5.60 -6.92 -10.06
CA VAL A 96 5.67 -8.36 -10.26
C VAL A 96 5.70 -8.63 -11.75
N MET A 97 6.82 -9.19 -12.20
CA MET A 97 7.05 -9.57 -13.59
C MET A 97 6.61 -11.02 -13.77
N LYS A 98 5.68 -11.28 -14.69
CA LYS A 98 5.38 -12.64 -15.13
C LYS A 98 6.07 -12.87 -16.46
N GLU A 99 6.87 -13.92 -16.56
CA GLU A 99 7.29 -14.43 -17.86
C GLU A 99 6.11 -15.13 -18.53
N ASP A 100 5.39 -14.40 -19.38
CA ASP A 100 4.53 -14.98 -20.41
C ASP A 100 5.25 -14.87 -21.77
N GLY A 101 6.21 -15.77 -22.02
CA GLY A 101 7.00 -15.81 -23.26
C GLY A 101 7.97 -14.63 -23.44
N ASP A 102 8.66 -14.58 -24.61
CA ASP A 102 9.80 -13.70 -24.99
C ASP A 102 9.63 -12.17 -24.83
N ARG A 103 8.57 -11.71 -24.16
CA ARG A 103 8.34 -10.30 -23.83
C ARG A 103 7.91 -10.22 -22.37
N GLY A 104 8.85 -9.92 -21.48
CA GLY A 104 8.58 -9.67 -20.06
C GLY A 104 7.47 -8.62 -19.92
N ASN A 105 6.27 -9.08 -19.56
CA ASN A 105 5.15 -8.21 -19.30
C ASN A 105 5.12 -7.92 -17.80
N ILE A 106 5.07 -6.63 -17.44
CA ILE A 106 4.70 -6.23 -16.08
C ILE A 106 3.29 -6.74 -15.85
N SER A 107 3.14 -7.65 -14.89
CA SER A 107 1.86 -8.30 -14.67
C SER A 107 1.00 -7.55 -13.66
N THR A 108 1.63 -6.93 -12.65
CA THR A 108 0.94 -6.17 -11.60
C THR A 108 1.91 -5.23 -10.89
N MET A 109 1.42 -4.06 -10.50
CA MET A 109 2.09 -3.18 -9.54
C MET A 109 1.24 -3.11 -8.27
N VAL A 110 1.89 -3.17 -7.13
CA VAL A 110 1.25 -3.23 -5.81
C VAL A 110 1.88 -2.15 -4.95
N SER A 111 1.05 -1.45 -4.17
CA SER A 111 1.55 -0.55 -3.13
C SER A 111 2.41 -1.35 -2.14
N ALA A 112 3.67 -0.97 -1.99
CA ALA A 112 4.62 -1.61 -1.08
C ALA A 112 4.92 -0.71 0.12
N LEU A 113 3.90 0.01 0.58
CA LEU A 113 4.02 1.03 1.61
C LEU A 113 4.21 0.47 3.01
N ASN A 114 3.74 -0.75 3.23
CA ASN A 114 4.02 -1.48 4.45
C ASN A 114 4.26 -2.96 4.14
N ARG A 115 4.88 -3.64 5.11
CA ARG A 115 5.22 -5.07 5.00
C ARG A 115 3.97 -5.93 4.78
N TYR A 116 2.88 -5.61 5.47
CA TYR A 116 1.63 -6.36 5.40
C TYR A 116 1.04 -6.39 3.99
N ASN A 117 0.98 -5.25 3.29
CA ASN A 117 0.48 -5.16 1.91
C ASN A 117 1.29 -6.04 0.96
N VAL A 118 2.62 -6.08 1.12
CA VAL A 118 3.48 -6.93 0.32
C VAL A 118 3.23 -8.41 0.62
N LEU A 119 3.18 -8.80 1.90
CA LEU A 119 2.90 -10.17 2.32
C LEU A 119 1.52 -10.64 1.83
N GLN A 120 0.49 -9.79 1.96
CA GLN A 120 -0.86 -10.10 1.53
C GLN A 120 -0.93 -10.30 0.02
N PHE A 121 -0.26 -9.45 -0.75
CA PHE A 121 -0.17 -9.65 -2.19
C PHE A 121 0.56 -10.96 -2.56
N LEU A 122 1.70 -11.24 -1.94
CA LEU A 122 2.45 -12.48 -2.19
C LEU A 122 1.63 -13.71 -1.76
N CYS A 123 0.82 -13.60 -0.71
CA CYS A 123 -0.14 -14.63 -0.33
C CYS A 123 -1.19 -14.86 -1.44
N LEU A 124 -1.75 -13.80 -2.03
CA LEU A 124 -2.68 -13.90 -3.16
C LEU A 124 -2.05 -14.53 -4.41
N THR A 125 -0.73 -14.38 -4.59
CA THR A 125 0.01 -15.08 -5.65
C THR A 125 0.43 -16.50 -5.26
N LYS A 126 -0.13 -17.04 -4.17
CA LYS A 126 0.05 -18.41 -3.67
C LYS A 126 1.43 -18.71 -3.08
N HIS A 127 2.12 -17.73 -2.51
CA HIS A 127 3.28 -18.00 -1.66
C HIS A 127 2.80 -18.34 -0.24
N GLU A 128 2.79 -19.62 0.11
CA GLU A 128 2.31 -20.10 1.42
C GLU A 128 3.04 -19.45 2.60
N SER A 129 4.36 -19.28 2.51
CA SER A 129 5.15 -18.60 3.55
C SER A 129 4.72 -17.13 3.73
N ALA A 130 4.31 -16.45 2.66
CA ALA A 130 3.82 -15.08 2.75
C ALA A 130 2.45 -15.01 3.42
N CYS A 131 1.55 -15.98 3.14
CA CYS A 131 0.30 -16.11 3.88
C CYS A 131 0.56 -16.31 5.38
N TYR A 132 1.46 -17.23 5.74
CA TYR A 132 1.79 -17.50 7.13
C TYR A 132 2.34 -16.26 7.86
N LEU A 133 3.23 -15.50 7.23
CA LEU A 133 3.77 -14.27 7.82
C LEU A 133 2.71 -13.16 7.91
N SER A 134 1.83 -13.05 6.90
CA SER A 134 0.70 -12.10 6.89
C SER A 134 -0.26 -12.39 8.05
N ASP A 135 -0.67 -13.66 8.17
CA ASP A 135 -1.56 -14.12 9.24
C ASP A 135 -0.92 -13.93 10.61
N GLY A 136 0.39 -14.21 10.74
CA GLY A 136 1.12 -13.99 11.99
C GLY A 136 1.11 -12.52 12.42
N TYR A 137 1.32 -11.61 11.48
CA TYR A 137 1.24 -10.17 11.73
C TYR A 137 -0.18 -9.73 12.11
N LEU A 138 -1.18 -10.18 11.36
CA LEU A 138 -2.59 -9.86 11.63
C LEU A 138 -3.04 -10.38 13.00
N ASN A 139 -2.72 -11.63 13.33
CA ASN A 139 -3.03 -12.24 14.64
C ASN A 139 -2.36 -11.49 15.80
N GLN A 140 -1.13 -11.02 15.62
CA GLN A 140 -0.44 -10.23 16.64
C GLN A 140 -1.15 -8.89 16.88
N MET A 141 -1.50 -8.18 15.81
CA MET A 141 -2.25 -6.94 15.90
C MET A 141 -3.60 -7.16 16.59
N GLN A 142 -4.35 -8.17 16.17
CA GLN A 142 -5.67 -8.50 16.72
C GLN A 142 -5.59 -8.87 18.20
N SER A 143 -4.60 -9.68 18.59
CA SER A 143 -4.37 -10.01 20.00
C SER A 143 -4.06 -8.76 20.82
N CYS A 144 -3.20 -7.87 20.31
CA CYS A 144 -2.86 -6.61 20.98
C CYS A 144 -4.08 -5.71 21.16
N LEU A 145 -4.90 -5.55 20.13
CA LEU A 145 -6.13 -4.76 20.17
C LEU A 145 -7.19 -5.39 21.10
N ALA A 146 -7.31 -6.71 21.11
CA ALA A 146 -8.21 -7.42 22.03
C ALA A 146 -7.81 -7.25 23.49
N ASP A 147 -6.51 -7.23 23.81
CA ASP A 147 -6.00 -7.01 25.17
C ASP A 147 -6.38 -5.62 25.72
N ILE A 148 -6.64 -4.65 24.84
CA ILE A 148 -7.14 -3.31 25.18
C ILE A 148 -8.63 -3.13 24.84
N ASN A 149 -9.37 -4.24 24.70
CA ASN A 149 -10.82 -4.30 24.54
C ASN A 149 -11.36 -3.57 23.29
N ILE A 150 -10.60 -3.62 22.19
CA ILE A 150 -11.07 -3.22 20.86
C ILE A 150 -11.62 -4.47 20.15
N SER A 151 -12.83 -4.34 19.62
CA SER A 151 -13.53 -5.43 18.93
C SER A 151 -13.05 -5.58 17.48
N MET A 152 -13.13 -6.79 16.93
CA MET A 152 -12.65 -7.10 15.57
C MET A 152 -13.53 -6.49 14.47
N ASP A 153 -14.79 -6.18 14.78
CA ASP A 153 -15.72 -5.46 13.90
C ASP A 153 -15.45 -3.94 13.84
N THR A 154 -14.42 -3.46 14.55
CA THR A 154 -14.07 -2.04 14.57
C THR A 154 -13.27 -1.63 13.33
N VAL A 155 -13.55 -0.44 12.80
CA VAL A 155 -12.71 0.21 11.79
C VAL A 155 -11.88 1.30 12.44
N ALA A 156 -10.56 1.23 12.29
CA ALA A 156 -9.69 2.30 12.75
C ALA A 156 -9.65 3.45 11.74
N PHE A 157 -9.97 4.65 12.20
CA PHE A 157 -9.87 5.89 11.44
C PHE A 157 -8.63 6.66 11.89
N HIS A 158 -7.57 6.61 11.08
CA HIS A 158 -6.33 7.33 11.33
C HIS A 158 -6.38 8.70 10.66
N TYR A 159 -6.13 9.77 11.42
CA TYR A 159 -6.38 11.14 10.97
C TYR A 159 -5.48 12.19 11.64
N SER A 160 -5.42 13.39 11.04
CA SER A 160 -4.81 14.58 11.64
C SER A 160 -5.76 15.77 11.61
N GLU A 161 -5.76 16.59 12.66
CA GLU A 161 -6.53 17.84 12.71
C GLU A 161 -6.03 18.87 11.69
N SER A 162 -4.75 18.79 11.31
CA SER A 162 -4.17 19.66 10.28
C SER A 162 -4.59 19.28 8.85
N CYS A 163 -5.15 18.08 8.69
CA CYS A 163 -5.49 17.49 7.40
C CYS A 163 -6.90 17.90 6.93
N LYS A 164 -6.97 18.66 5.83
CA LYS A 164 -8.23 19.16 5.27
C LYS A 164 -9.18 18.04 4.82
N SER A 165 -8.65 16.93 4.30
CA SER A 165 -9.44 15.76 3.90
C SER A 165 -9.99 15.01 5.12
N CYS A 166 -9.26 15.03 6.23
CA CYS A 166 -9.65 14.44 7.50
C CYS A 166 -10.84 15.18 8.10
N ASN A 167 -10.84 16.52 8.04
CA ASN A 167 -11.98 17.33 8.50
C ASN A 167 -13.30 17.02 7.75
N LYS A 168 -13.23 16.55 6.50
CA LYS A 168 -14.42 16.06 5.78
C LYS A 168 -14.81 14.66 6.23
N SER A 169 -13.81 13.79 6.38
CA SER A 169 -13.99 12.41 6.84
C SER A 169 -14.58 12.34 8.24
N TYR A 170 -14.22 13.27 9.12
CA TYR A 170 -14.77 13.42 10.47
C TYR A 170 -16.30 13.32 10.51
N TRP A 171 -16.98 14.16 9.73
CA TRP A 171 -18.45 14.17 9.70
C TRP A 171 -19.04 12.88 9.11
N MET A 172 -18.31 12.22 8.21
CA MET A 172 -18.75 10.96 7.63
C MET A 172 -18.59 9.81 8.62
N VAL A 173 -17.48 9.79 9.37
CA VAL A 173 -17.25 8.77 10.42
C VAL A 173 -18.29 8.93 11.52
N ASP A 174 -18.52 10.16 12.00
CA ASP A 174 -19.55 10.49 12.99
C ASP A 174 -20.95 10.03 12.54
N GLU A 175 -21.34 10.31 11.29
CA GLU A 175 -22.61 9.85 10.71
C GLU A 175 -22.71 8.31 10.66
N ILE A 176 -21.61 7.61 10.37
CA ILE A 176 -21.59 6.15 10.26
C ILE A 176 -21.57 5.49 11.66
N GLU A 177 -20.92 6.10 12.65
CA GLU A 177 -21.01 5.68 14.05
C GLU A 177 -22.46 5.80 14.58
N ASP A 178 -23.16 6.89 14.24
CA ASP A 178 -24.58 7.08 14.58
C ASP A 178 -25.50 6.01 13.95
N GLU A 179 -25.07 5.36 12.85
CA GLU A 179 -25.76 4.21 12.25
C GLU A 179 -25.52 2.89 13.03
N GLY A 180 -24.63 2.88 14.03
CA GLY A 180 -24.34 1.75 14.90
C GLY A 180 -23.04 1.00 14.59
N HIS A 181 -22.18 1.55 13.73
CA HIS A 181 -20.89 0.98 13.38
C HIS A 181 -19.79 1.37 14.38
N ASN A 182 -18.80 0.52 14.60
CA ASN A 182 -17.73 0.76 15.58
C ASN A 182 -16.50 1.40 14.92
N PHE A 183 -16.04 2.55 15.44
CA PHE A 183 -14.78 3.15 15.02
C PHE A 183 -13.77 3.32 16.16
N LEU A 184 -12.50 3.19 15.78
CA LEU A 184 -11.35 3.52 16.61
C LEU A 184 -10.69 4.79 16.06
N TRP A 185 -10.77 5.88 16.83
CA TRP A 185 -10.24 7.19 16.43
C TRP A 185 -8.75 7.32 16.75
N LEU A 186 -7.91 7.24 15.71
CA LEU A 186 -6.45 7.31 15.83
C LEU A 186 -5.95 8.67 15.35
N LYS A 187 -5.63 9.57 16.28
CA LYS A 187 -5.11 10.90 15.94
C LYS A 187 -3.58 10.85 15.79
N GLU A 188 -3.07 11.32 14.64
CA GLU A 188 -1.65 11.60 14.43
C GLU A 188 -1.11 12.52 15.52
N ASP A 189 0.08 12.20 16.04
CA ASP A 189 0.75 12.94 17.12
C ASP A 189 -0.07 13.08 18.41
N SER A 190 -1.05 12.18 18.64
CA SER A 190 -1.79 12.15 19.89
C SER A 190 -0.86 12.07 21.09
N THR A 191 -1.12 12.89 22.11
CA THR A 191 -0.46 12.78 23.41
C THR A 191 -1.22 11.88 24.38
N ASN A 192 -2.41 11.39 24.00
CA ASN A 192 -3.17 10.43 24.77
C ASN A 192 -2.49 9.06 24.68
N TRP A 193 -2.19 8.48 25.84
CA TRP A 193 -1.51 7.19 25.95
C TRP A 193 -2.38 6.04 25.41
N ASP A 194 -3.70 6.07 25.60
CA ASP A 194 -4.61 5.06 25.05
C ASP A 194 -4.49 4.98 23.52
N VAL A 195 -4.48 6.15 22.86
CA VAL A 195 -4.35 6.25 21.41
C VAL A 195 -2.97 5.78 20.96
N LYS A 196 -1.92 6.05 21.73
CA LYS A 196 -0.57 5.57 21.41
C LYS A 196 -0.45 4.06 21.49
N ASP A 197 -1.03 3.44 22.52
CA ASP A 197 -1.02 1.98 22.69
C ASP A 197 -1.80 1.31 21.53
N GLN A 198 -2.94 1.89 21.15
CA GLN A 198 -3.71 1.46 19.98
C GLN A 198 -2.91 1.58 18.68
N MET A 199 -2.23 2.71 18.47
CA MET A 199 -1.37 2.91 17.30
C MET A 199 -0.18 1.95 17.31
N GLN A 200 0.38 1.63 18.48
CA GLN A 200 1.47 0.68 18.62
C GLN A 200 1.03 -0.74 18.23
N CYS A 201 -0.19 -1.16 18.58
CA CYS A 201 -0.73 -2.43 18.10
C CYS A 201 -0.81 -2.51 16.57
N MET A 202 -0.91 -1.36 15.89
CA MET A 202 -1.15 -1.25 14.45
C MET A 202 0.04 -0.65 13.68
N ASP A 203 1.23 -0.58 14.26
CA ASP A 203 2.38 0.19 13.73
C ASP A 203 2.79 -0.21 12.29
N GLY A 204 2.67 -1.48 11.93
CA GLY A 204 2.92 -1.94 10.54
C GLY A 204 1.76 -1.76 9.56
N LEU A 205 0.62 -1.19 9.97
CA LEU A 205 -0.49 -0.78 9.09
C LEU A 205 -0.63 0.75 9.00
N LEU A 206 -0.22 1.50 10.03
CA LEU A 206 -0.42 2.96 10.11
C LEU A 206 0.68 3.78 9.41
N ASN A 207 1.87 3.23 9.22
CA ASN A 207 3.01 3.94 8.63
C ASN A 207 2.99 3.95 7.09
N ILE A 208 1.88 4.44 6.51
CA ILE A 208 1.72 4.52 5.06
C ILE A 208 2.04 5.95 4.58
N PRO A 209 3.04 6.14 3.70
CA PRO A 209 3.45 7.43 3.14
C PRO A 209 2.36 8.23 2.40
N GLU A 210 1.19 7.63 2.15
CA GLU A 210 0.04 8.28 1.52
C GLU A 210 -0.63 9.31 2.44
N GLY A 211 -0.28 9.30 3.74
CA GLY A 211 -0.79 10.23 4.74
C GLY A 211 -2.24 9.93 5.11
N VAL A 212 -2.83 10.85 5.87
CA VAL A 212 -4.19 10.76 6.41
C VAL A 212 -5.24 11.48 5.54
N PRO A 213 -6.52 11.10 5.62
CA PRO A 213 -7.10 10.06 6.49
C PRO A 213 -6.91 8.65 5.93
N GLN A 214 -6.91 7.65 6.81
CA GLN A 214 -6.87 6.23 6.46
C GLN A 214 -7.93 5.48 7.25
N TYR A 215 -8.50 4.44 6.64
CA TYR A 215 -9.46 3.54 7.25
C TYR A 215 -8.88 2.13 7.25
N ILE A 216 -8.76 1.51 8.40
CA ILE A 216 -8.11 0.22 8.56
C ILE A 216 -9.08 -0.76 9.19
N CYS A 217 -9.21 -1.91 8.55
CA CYS A 217 -10.04 -3.00 8.98
C CYS A 217 -9.36 -3.78 10.11
N VAL A 218 -9.89 -3.79 11.33
CA VAL A 218 -9.23 -4.54 12.43
C VAL A 218 -9.29 -6.05 12.19
N SER A 219 -10.38 -6.56 11.61
CA SER A 219 -10.55 -7.99 11.30
C SER A 219 -9.65 -8.49 10.17
N THR A 220 -9.33 -7.68 9.17
CA THR A 220 -8.63 -8.16 7.96
C THR A 220 -7.32 -7.46 7.66
N GLY A 221 -7.01 -6.35 8.32
CA GLY A 221 -5.89 -5.49 7.96
C GLY A 221 -6.05 -4.77 6.62
N GLU A 222 -7.19 -4.88 5.93
CA GLU A 222 -7.48 -4.13 4.69
C GLU A 222 -7.43 -2.63 4.99
N ILE A 223 -6.86 -1.85 4.07
CA ILE A 223 -6.69 -0.41 4.21
C ILE A 223 -7.40 0.28 3.07
N TYR A 224 -8.29 1.20 3.42
CA TYR A 224 -8.92 2.10 2.47
C TYR A 224 -8.36 3.51 2.64
N THR A 225 -7.83 4.02 1.53
CA THR A 225 -7.28 5.36 1.36
C THR A 225 -7.65 5.85 -0.04
N ASP A 226 -8.07 7.11 -0.15
CA ASP A 226 -8.37 7.72 -1.45
C ASP A 226 -7.12 8.45 -1.96
N THR A 227 -6.36 7.75 -2.81
CA THR A 227 -5.17 8.29 -3.49
C THR A 227 -5.53 9.22 -4.65
N SER A 228 -6.78 9.16 -5.11
CA SER A 228 -7.31 10.14 -6.05
C SER A 228 -7.74 11.35 -5.24
N LYS A 229 -7.30 12.56 -5.57
CA LYS A 229 -7.65 13.77 -4.80
C LYS A 229 -9.15 14.15 -4.91
N GLU A 230 -10.01 13.21 -5.30
CA GLU A 230 -11.44 13.36 -5.54
C GLU A 230 -12.28 12.92 -4.33
N SER A 231 -12.07 13.56 -3.18
CA SER A 231 -12.98 13.56 -2.02
C SER A 231 -13.65 12.22 -1.66
N TYR A 232 -13.15 11.58 -0.60
CA TYR A 232 -13.86 10.55 0.18
C TYR A 232 -15.38 10.70 0.11
N LYS A 233 -16.07 9.63 -0.31
CA LYS A 233 -17.53 9.57 -0.34
C LYS A 233 -17.99 8.70 0.82
N ALA A 234 -18.97 9.18 1.57
CA ALA A 234 -19.53 8.44 2.70
C ALA A 234 -20.09 7.06 2.29
N GLY A 235 -20.55 6.88 1.04
CA GLY A 235 -20.99 5.58 0.54
C GLY A 235 -19.87 4.55 0.38
N ASP A 236 -18.67 4.99 0.01
CA ASP A 236 -17.50 4.12 -0.16
C ASP A 236 -16.98 3.67 1.22
N ILE A 237 -16.93 4.60 2.19
CA ILE A 237 -16.56 4.29 3.57
C ILE A 237 -17.55 3.30 4.20
N ARG A 238 -18.87 3.52 4.07
CA ARG A 238 -19.88 2.54 4.54
C ARG A 238 -19.70 1.16 3.92
N SER A 239 -19.38 1.11 2.63
CA SER A 239 -19.15 -0.14 1.93
C SER A 239 -17.89 -0.85 2.42
N PHE A 240 -16.86 -0.10 2.82
CA PHE A 240 -15.66 -0.63 3.45
C PHE A 240 -15.96 -1.16 4.87
N VAL A 241 -16.63 -0.38 5.71
CA VAL A 241 -17.02 -0.77 7.08
C VAL A 241 -17.79 -2.07 7.10
N ARG A 242 -18.80 -2.23 6.23
CA ARG A 242 -19.59 -3.47 6.17
C ARG A 242 -18.74 -4.69 5.79
N ARG A 243 -17.77 -4.55 4.88
CA ARG A 243 -16.85 -5.66 4.56
C ARG A 243 -15.99 -6.05 5.75
N CYS A 244 -15.62 -5.09 6.58
CA CYS A 244 -14.86 -5.35 7.81
C CYS A 244 -15.67 -6.11 8.84
N GLU A 245 -16.92 -5.72 9.03
CA GLU A 245 -17.84 -6.38 9.95
C GLU A 245 -18.16 -7.80 9.49
N ASP A 246 -18.42 -8.00 8.19
CA ASP A 246 -18.65 -9.33 7.62
C ASP A 246 -17.42 -10.24 7.83
N GLY A 247 -16.21 -9.70 7.67
CA GLY A 247 -14.96 -10.42 7.93
C GLY A 247 -14.65 -10.70 9.42
N ALA A 248 -15.36 -10.05 10.35
CA ALA A 248 -15.22 -10.29 11.79
C ALA A 248 -16.13 -11.42 12.31
N GLY A 249 -17.11 -11.86 11.50
CA GLY A 249 -18.13 -12.83 11.88
C GLY A 249 -17.82 -14.31 11.55
N ASP A 250 -16.69 -14.57 10.89
CA ASP A 250 -16.17 -15.92 10.57
C ASP A 250 -15.20 -16.44 11.64
#